data_AF-A0A0D2NC04-F1
#
_entry.id   AF-A0A0D2NC04-F1
#
_cell.length_a   1.000
_cell.length_b   1.000
_cell.length_c   1.000
_cell.angle_alpha   90.00
_cell.angle_beta   90.00
_cell.angle_gamma   90.00
#
_symmetry.space_group_name_H-M   'P 1'
#
loop_
_entity.id
_entity.type
_entity.pdbx_description
1 polymer ?
#
loop_
_entity_poly.entity_id
_entity_poly.type
_entity_poly.pdbx_seq_one_letter_code
_entity_poly.pdbx_strand_id
1 'polypeptide(L)'
;MIIKILAALLAVILEAFELIAIAGYLNKYGLISWFSQTVVKVVGGLGLSWQMSFGILVLLYFYSHYFFANGAAHIGAMFTAFLSVATALGTPSYLGALVLSFLSNLMGGITHYGIGSAPVFYGAGYVPLAKWWGYGFLILVVNIII
;
A
#
# COMPACT_ATOMS: atom_id res chain seq x y z
N MET A 1 15.21 -10.38 28.75
CA MET A 1 15.04 -10.60 27.30
C MET A 1 13.56 -10.71 26.93
N ILE A 2 12.80 -11.65 27.50
CA ILE A 2 11.36 -11.86 27.24
C ILE A 2 10.51 -10.59 27.44
N ILE A 3 10.70 -9.84 28.53
CA ILE A 3 9.91 -8.61 28.81
C ILE A 3 10.12 -7.53 27.72
N LYS A 4 11.34 -7.38 27.20
CA LYS A 4 11.63 -6.42 26.11
C LYS A 4 10.97 -6.85 24.79
N ILE A 5 10.93 -8.16 24.53
CA ILE A 5 10.26 -8.73 23.36
C ILE A 5 8.74 -8.53 23.46
N LEU A 6 8.14 -8.77 24.63
CA LEU A 6 6.71 -8.55 24.86
C LEU A 6 6.31 -7.07 24.74
N ALA A 7 7.13 -6.15 25.27
CA ALA A 7 6.89 -4.72 25.13
C ALA A 7 6.98 -4.26 23.66
N ALA A 8 7.95 -4.76 22.90
CA ALA A 8 8.06 -4.48 21.47
C ALA A 8 6.87 -5.03 20.67
N LEU A 9 6.41 -6.26 20.98
CA LEU A 9 5.21 -6.85 20.37
C LEU A 9 3.96 -6.02 20.67
N LEU A 10 3.78 -5.58 21.92
CA LEU A 10 2.62 -4.79 22.32
C LEU A 10 2.59 -3.42 21.61
N ALA A 11 3.75 -2.76 21.47
CA ALA A 11 3.88 -1.51 20.75
C ALA A 11 3.50 -1.65 19.27
N VAL A 12 4.02 -2.68 18.59
CA VAL A 12 3.69 -2.98 17.18
C VAL A 12 2.19 -3.25 16.99
N ILE A 13 1.57 -3.94 17.95
CA ILE A 13 0.13 -4.22 17.92
C ILE A 13 -0.68 -2.92 18.07
N LEU A 14 -0.31 -2.05 19.02
CA LEU A 14 -1.01 -0.77 19.25
C LEU A 14 -0.89 0.19 18.05
N GLU A 15 0.30 0.31 17.45
CA GLU A 15 0.53 1.12 16.25
C GLU A 15 -0.34 0.66 15.07
N ALA A 16 -0.47 -0.66 14.88
CA ALA A 16 -1.32 -1.21 13.84
C ALA A 16 -2.80 -0.82 14.03
N PHE A 17 -3.30 -0.89 15.27
CA PHE A 17 -4.69 -0.53 15.58
C PHE A 17 -4.98 0.96 15.40
N GLU A 18 -4.08 1.85 15.81
CA GLU A 18 -4.23 3.29 15.64
C GLU A 18 -4.30 3.68 14.15
N LEU A 19 -3.42 3.12 13.32
CA LEU A 19 -3.40 3.38 11.89
C LEU A 19 -4.64 2.81 11.18
N ILE A 20 -5.13 1.64 11.59
CA ILE A 20 -6.38 1.06 11.07
C ILE A 20 -7.59 1.92 11.49
N ALA A 21 -7.60 2.47 12.70
CA ALA A 21 -8.66 3.37 13.15
C ALA A 21 -8.65 4.68 12.35
N ILE A 22 -7.48 5.29 12.12
CA ILE A 22 -7.33 6.50 11.28
C ILE A 22 -7.78 6.22 9.85
N ALA A 23 -7.42 5.06 9.28
CA ALA A 23 -7.91 4.60 7.99
C ALA A 23 -9.44 4.51 7.93
N GLY A 24 -10.04 3.95 8.98
CA GLY A 24 -11.50 3.89 9.14
C GLY A 24 -12.15 5.27 9.19
N TYR A 25 -11.55 6.22 9.92
CA TYR A 25 -12.03 7.61 9.95
C TYR A 25 -11.88 8.31 8.61
N LEU A 26 -10.74 8.18 7.92
CA LEU A 26 -10.54 8.74 6.58
C LEU A 26 -11.61 8.24 5.61
N ASN A 27 -11.96 6.96 5.69
CA ASN A 27 -13.06 6.40 4.91
C ASN A 27 -14.42 7.03 5.31
N LYS A 28 -14.71 7.08 6.62
CA LYS A 28 -15.94 7.68 7.16
C LYS A 28 -16.12 9.15 6.78
N TYR A 29 -15.05 9.93 6.73
CA TYR A 29 -15.06 11.35 6.36
C TYR A 29 -15.00 11.61 4.85
N GLY A 30 -15.13 10.56 4.02
CA GLY A 30 -15.34 10.70 2.59
C GLY A 30 -14.06 10.86 1.76
N LEU A 31 -12.88 10.56 2.33
CA LEU A 31 -11.62 10.54 1.56
C LEU A 31 -11.74 9.61 0.35
N ILE A 32 -12.38 8.45 0.50
CA ILE A 32 -12.61 7.50 -0.59
C ILE A 32 -13.47 8.13 -1.70
N SER A 33 -14.57 8.81 -1.33
CA SER A 33 -15.45 9.44 -2.31
C SER A 33 -14.74 10.59 -3.06
N TRP A 34 -14.04 11.44 -2.32
CA TRP A 34 -13.25 12.55 -2.90
C TRP A 34 -12.12 12.04 -3.78
N PHE A 35 -11.36 11.05 -3.31
CA PHE A 35 -10.27 10.42 -4.05
C PHE A 35 -10.80 9.78 -5.33
N SER A 36 -11.89 9.03 -5.23
CA SER A 36 -12.48 8.38 -6.38
C SER A 36 -12.95 9.38 -7.43
N GLN A 37 -13.66 10.44 -7.03
CA GLN A 37 -14.11 11.46 -7.97
C GLN A 37 -12.94 12.21 -8.61
N THR A 38 -11.91 12.53 -7.83
CA THR A 38 -10.74 13.26 -8.31
C THR A 38 -9.92 12.41 -9.29
N VAL A 39 -9.59 11.17 -8.93
CA VAL A 39 -8.78 10.28 -9.77
C VAL A 39 -9.55 9.85 -11.01
N VAL A 40 -10.85 9.55 -10.92
CA VAL A 40 -11.67 9.26 -12.11
C VAL A 40 -11.70 10.48 -13.04
N LYS A 41 -11.87 11.69 -12.51
CA LYS A 41 -11.89 12.91 -13.34
C LYS A 41 -10.57 13.17 -14.02
N VAL A 42 -9.46 13.02 -13.31
CA VAL A 42 -8.11 13.25 -13.87
C VAL A 42 -7.73 12.14 -14.85
N VAL A 43 -7.78 10.88 -14.43
CA VAL A 43 -7.33 9.73 -15.24
C VAL A 43 -8.31 9.43 -16.37
N GLY A 44 -9.61 9.48 -16.10
CA GLY A 44 -10.65 9.32 -17.12
C GLY A 44 -10.68 10.48 -18.12
N GLY A 45 -10.32 11.69 -17.68
CA GLY A 45 -10.17 12.86 -18.55
C GLY A 45 -9.02 12.76 -19.56
N LEU A 46 -8.06 11.84 -19.35
CA LEU A 46 -6.97 11.59 -20.30
C LEU A 46 -7.42 10.78 -21.54
N GLY A 47 -8.64 10.23 -21.54
CA GLY A 47 -9.16 9.45 -22.67
C GLY A 47 -8.40 8.14 -22.93
N LEU A 48 -7.68 7.63 -21.94
CA LEU A 48 -6.86 6.43 -22.04
C LEU A 48 -7.71 5.16 -22.01
N SER A 49 -7.18 4.07 -22.58
CA SER A 49 -7.79 2.76 -22.41
C SER A 49 -7.78 2.33 -20.94
N TRP A 50 -8.70 1.44 -20.56
CA TRP A 50 -8.80 0.97 -19.18
C TRP A 50 -7.49 0.31 -18.71
N GLN A 51 -6.73 -0.35 -19.59
CA GLN A 51 -5.44 -0.96 -19.27
C GLN A 51 -4.40 0.07 -18.84
N MET A 52 -4.30 1.19 -19.58
CA MET A 52 -3.36 2.27 -19.25
C MET A 52 -3.78 3.00 -17.97
N SER A 53 -5.08 3.28 -17.84
CA SER A 53 -5.67 3.86 -16.63
C SER A 53 -5.43 2.98 -15.40
N PHE A 54 -5.57 1.67 -15.56
CA PHE A 54 -5.29 0.70 -14.51
C PHE A 54 -3.80 0.64 -14.16
N GLY A 55 -2.90 0.69 -15.14
CA GLY A 55 -1.46 0.79 -14.90
C GLY A 55 -1.08 2.03 -14.08
N ILE A 56 -1.67 3.19 -14.37
CA ILE A 56 -1.47 4.41 -13.57
C ILE A 56 -1.98 4.20 -12.14
N LEU A 57 -3.16 3.58 -11.97
CA LEU A 57 -3.71 3.27 -10.65
C LEU A 57 -2.83 2.32 -9.84
N VAL A 58 -2.24 1.30 -10.48
CA VAL A 58 -1.30 0.37 -9.85
C VAL A 58 -0.08 1.13 -9.32
N LEU A 59 0.48 2.04 -10.12
CA LEU A 59 1.59 2.91 -9.68
C LEU A 59 1.18 3.87 -8.56
N LEU A 60 -0.03 4.41 -8.63
CA LEU A 60 -0.51 5.35 -7.62
C LEU A 60 -0.80 4.64 -6.28
N TYR A 61 -1.37 3.43 -6.34
CA TYR A 61 -1.55 2.55 -5.19
C TYR A 61 -0.18 2.22 -4.59
N PHE A 62 0.79 1.97 -5.47
CA PHE A 62 2.15 1.69 -5.11
C PHE A 62 2.83 2.84 -4.33
N TYR A 63 2.80 4.05 -4.87
CA TYR A 63 3.42 5.20 -4.20
C TYR A 63 2.69 5.58 -2.91
N SER A 64 1.40 5.31 -2.81
CA SER A 64 0.63 5.63 -1.61
C SER A 64 1.12 4.88 -0.36
N HIS A 65 1.76 3.71 -0.51
CA HIS A 65 2.26 2.93 0.62
C HIS A 65 3.40 3.60 1.38
N TYR A 66 4.18 4.49 0.74
CA TYR A 66 5.22 5.24 1.45
C TYR A 66 4.66 6.12 2.57
N PHE A 67 3.38 6.53 2.46
CA PHE A 67 2.69 7.32 3.49
C PHE A 67 2.15 6.49 4.64
N PHE A 68 2.19 5.15 4.57
CA PHE A 68 1.67 4.26 5.60
C PHE A 68 2.79 3.45 6.23
N ALA A 69 2.91 3.51 7.55
CA ALA A 69 3.89 2.73 8.30
C ALA A 69 3.54 1.24 8.44
N ASN A 70 2.37 0.81 7.94
CA ASN A 70 1.85 -0.55 8.06
C ASN A 70 1.04 -0.96 6.83
N GLY A 71 1.39 -2.10 6.22
CA GLY A 71 0.66 -2.68 5.09
C GLY A 71 -0.81 -2.99 5.40
N ALA A 72 -1.15 -3.49 6.59
CA ALA A 72 -2.55 -3.77 6.93
C ALA A 72 -3.41 -2.49 7.01
N ALA A 73 -2.84 -1.41 7.54
CA ALA A 73 -3.51 -0.11 7.59
C ALA A 73 -3.69 0.49 6.19
N HIS A 74 -2.67 0.36 5.33
CA HIS A 74 -2.75 0.79 3.93
C HIS A 74 -3.86 0.05 3.16
N ILE A 75 -3.91 -1.28 3.27
CA ILE A 75 -4.97 -2.10 2.65
C ILE A 75 -6.34 -1.67 3.18
N GLY A 76 -6.49 -1.55 4.51
CA GLY A 76 -7.75 -1.15 5.13
C GLY A 76 -8.27 0.21 4.68
N ALA A 77 -7.38 1.17 4.40
CA ALA A 77 -7.76 2.52 3.99
C ALA A 77 -7.99 2.64 2.47
N MET A 78 -7.09 2.06 1.68
CA MET A 78 -6.94 2.39 0.25
C MET A 78 -7.47 1.31 -0.69
N PHE A 79 -7.53 0.04 -0.28
CA PHE A 79 -7.85 -1.05 -1.22
C PHE A 79 -9.22 -0.85 -1.90
N THR A 80 -10.25 -0.58 -1.11
CA THR A 80 -11.61 -0.39 -1.61
C THR A 80 -11.75 0.88 -2.45
N ALA A 81 -11.02 1.95 -2.10
CA ALA A 81 -10.99 3.19 -2.87
C ALA A 81 -10.42 2.95 -4.27
N PHE A 82 -9.24 2.35 -4.35
CA PHE A 82 -8.57 2.09 -5.62
C PHE A 82 -9.34 1.09 -6.49
N LEU A 83 -9.94 0.06 -5.89
CA LEU A 83 -10.79 -0.88 -6.62
C LEU A 83 -12.04 -0.21 -7.19
N SER A 84 -12.64 0.71 -6.44
CA SER A 84 -13.79 1.50 -6.89
C SER A 84 -13.42 2.37 -8.10
N VAL A 85 -12.28 3.06 -8.06
CA VAL A 85 -11.79 3.86 -9.19
C VAL A 85 -11.45 2.99 -10.40
N ALA A 86 -10.75 1.87 -10.19
CA ALA A 86 -10.38 0.96 -11.26
C ALA A 86 -11.62 0.45 -12.01
N THR A 87 -12.66 0.08 -11.26
CA THR A 87 -13.94 -0.39 -11.83
C THR A 87 -14.66 0.74 -12.57
N ALA A 88 -14.66 1.96 -12.03
CA ALA A 88 -15.25 3.13 -12.69
C ALA A 88 -14.53 3.52 -13.99
N LEU A 89 -13.23 3.24 -14.10
CA LEU A 89 -12.42 3.44 -15.31
C LEU A 89 -12.51 2.27 -16.30
N GLY A 90 -13.34 1.25 -16.03
CA GLY A 90 -13.60 0.14 -16.94
C GLY A 90 -12.73 -1.10 -16.72
N THR A 91 -11.94 -1.16 -15.64
CA THR A 91 -11.18 -2.37 -15.28
C THR A 91 -12.14 -3.46 -14.81
N PRO A 92 -12.02 -4.72 -15.28
CA PRO A 92 -12.77 -5.84 -14.72
C PRO A 92 -12.51 -5.96 -13.21
N SER A 93 -13.56 -5.89 -12.39
CA SER A 93 -13.41 -5.79 -10.93
C SER A 93 -12.65 -6.96 -10.32
N TYR A 94 -12.83 -8.17 -10.86
CA TYR A 94 -12.11 -9.36 -10.41
C TYR A 94 -10.60 -9.25 -10.67
N LEU A 95 -10.21 -8.79 -11.86
CA LEU A 95 -8.80 -8.56 -12.21
C LEU A 95 -8.20 -7.46 -11.31
N GLY A 96 -8.91 -6.36 -11.13
CA GLY A 96 -8.49 -5.26 -10.26
C GLY A 96 -8.26 -5.72 -8.83
N ALA A 97 -9.19 -6.50 -8.27
CA ALA A 97 -9.08 -7.03 -6.91
C ALA A 97 -7.88 -7.97 -6.75
N LEU A 98 -7.63 -8.86 -7.71
CA LEU A 98 -6.50 -9.78 -7.67
C LEU A 98 -5.16 -9.03 -7.73
N VAL A 99 -5.00 -8.13 -8.70
CA VAL A 99 -3.76 -7.38 -8.89
C VAL A 99 -3.46 -6.49 -7.68
N LEU A 100 -4.46 -5.77 -7.15
CA LEU A 100 -4.27 -4.97 -5.94
C LEU A 100 -3.93 -5.83 -4.71
N SER A 101 -4.48 -7.04 -4.61
CA SER A 101 -4.15 -7.97 -3.52
C SER A 101 -2.72 -8.49 -3.61
N PHE A 102 -2.25 -8.83 -4.82
CA PHE A 102 -0.85 -9.22 -5.02
C PHE A 102 0.09 -8.05 -4.75
N LEU A 103 -0.23 -6.85 -5.26
CA LEU A 103 0.57 -5.66 -4.98
C LEU A 103 0.71 -5.42 -3.48
N SER A 104 -0.40 -5.50 -2.74
CA SER A 104 -0.43 -5.30 -1.29
C SER A 104 0.57 -6.18 -0.53
N ASN A 105 0.77 -7.42 -0.98
CA ASN A 105 1.76 -8.34 -0.40
C ASN A 105 3.19 -7.95 -0.81
N LEU A 106 3.39 -7.56 -2.06
CA LEU A 106 4.70 -7.11 -2.56
C LEU A 106 5.18 -5.83 -1.88
N MET A 107 4.26 -4.98 -1.40
CA MET A 107 4.61 -3.70 -0.76
C MET A 107 5.45 -3.86 0.50
N GLY A 108 5.28 -5.00 1.17
CA GLY A 108 5.94 -5.28 2.44
C GLY A 108 7.47 -5.30 2.39
N GLY A 109 8.07 -5.53 1.22
CA GLY A 109 9.52 -5.62 1.06
C GLY A 109 10.24 -4.30 0.76
N ILE A 110 9.50 -3.19 0.61
CA ILE A 110 10.04 -1.97 -0.03
C ILE A 110 10.62 -1.00 0.99
N THR A 111 9.89 -0.79 2.08
CA THR A 111 10.31 0.06 3.17
C THR A 111 10.77 -0.82 4.33
N HIS A 112 11.74 -0.32 5.10
CA HIS A 112 12.21 -0.94 6.33
C HIS A 112 11.13 -1.05 7.43
N TYR A 113 9.92 -0.53 7.20
CA TYR A 113 8.75 -0.64 8.08
C TYR A 113 7.53 -1.26 7.40
N GLY A 114 7.63 -1.73 6.15
CA GLY A 114 6.47 -2.18 5.37
C GLY A 114 5.77 -3.42 5.95
N ILE A 115 6.53 -4.27 6.66
CA ILE A 115 6.00 -5.40 7.45
C ILE A 115 6.58 -5.39 8.86
N GLY A 116 5.88 -6.01 9.80
CA GLY A 116 6.28 -6.05 11.21
C GLY A 116 7.68 -6.65 11.47
N SER A 117 8.19 -7.52 10.59
CA SER A 117 9.55 -8.06 10.71
C SER A 117 10.64 -7.15 10.13
N ALA A 118 10.30 -6.20 9.24
CA ALA A 118 11.28 -5.34 8.58
C ALA A 118 12.06 -4.43 9.55
N PRO A 119 11.45 -3.79 10.57
CA PRO A 119 12.19 -3.00 11.54
C PRO A 119 13.17 -3.83 12.37
N VAL A 120 12.83 -5.10 12.63
CA VAL A 120 13.69 -6.03 13.38
C VAL A 120 14.95 -6.35 12.56
N PHE A 121 14.80 -6.64 11.27
CA PHE A 121 15.93 -6.89 10.37
C PHE A 121 16.76 -5.64 10.08
N TYR A 122 16.11 -4.50 9.88
CA TYR A 122 16.78 -3.22 9.68
C TYR A 122 17.57 -2.79 10.93
N GLY A 123 16.98 -2.97 12.12
CA GLY A 123 17.60 -2.68 13.41
C GLY A 123 18.86 -3.51 13.71
N ALA A 124 19.10 -4.60 12.98
CA ALA A 124 20.33 -5.39 13.09
C ALA A 124 21.56 -4.71 12.45
N GLY A 125 21.37 -3.63 11.69
CA GLY A 125 22.46 -2.78 11.19
C GLY A 125 23.24 -3.33 9.98
N TYR A 126 22.82 -4.46 9.40
CA TYR A 126 23.52 -5.08 8.27
C TYR A 126 23.33 -4.36 6.93
N VAL A 127 22.20 -3.68 6.74
CA VAL A 127 21.82 -3.07 5.45
C VAL A 127 21.56 -1.57 5.64
N PRO A 128 22.32 -0.69 4.97
CA PRO A 128 22.05 0.75 4.97
C PRO A 128 20.68 1.08 4.37
N LEU A 129 20.02 2.13 4.88
CA LEU A 129 18.68 2.55 4.44
C LEU A 129 18.54 2.69 2.93
N ALA A 130 19.49 3.38 2.29
CA ALA A 130 19.49 3.59 0.85
C ALA A 130 19.53 2.28 0.05
N LYS A 131 20.27 1.28 0.54
CA LYS A 131 20.34 -0.05 -0.10
C LYS A 131 19.06 -0.84 0.11
N TRP A 132 18.46 -0.77 1.30
CA TRP A 132 17.18 -1.43 1.59
C TRP A 132 16.11 -0.95 0.61
N TRP A 133 15.96 0.37 0.45
CA TRP A 133 14.95 0.95 -0.41
C TRP A 133 15.26 0.72 -1.89
N GLY A 134 16.53 0.80 -2.29
CA GLY A 134 16.96 0.51 -3.66
C GLY A 134 16.68 -0.93 -4.08
N TYR A 135 17.01 -1.91 -3.22
CA TYR A 135 16.72 -3.32 -3.50
C TYR A 135 15.22 -3.64 -3.42
N GLY A 136 14.50 -3.04 -2.46
CA GLY A 136 13.05 -3.18 -2.36
C GLY A 136 12.33 -2.72 -3.63
N PHE A 137 12.74 -1.57 -4.19
CA PHE A 137 12.23 -1.08 -5.47
C PHE A 137 12.57 -2.02 -6.64
N LEU A 138 13.82 -2.49 -6.73
CA LEU A 138 14.25 -3.40 -7.80
C LEU A 138 13.47 -4.73 -7.77
N ILE A 139 13.38 -5.36 -6.61
CA ILE A 139 12.66 -6.63 -6.43
C ILE A 139 11.20 -6.47 -6.82
N LEU A 140 10.58 -5.34 -6.45
CA LEU A 140 9.21 -5.04 -6.83
C LEU A 140 9.02 -4.94 -8.34
N VAL A 141 9.87 -4.15 -9.04
CA VAL A 141 9.79 -4.04 -10.50
C VAL A 141 9.87 -5.43 -11.16
N VAL A 142 10.76 -6.30 -10.67
CA VAL A 142 10.86 -7.68 -11.15
C VAL A 142 9.56 -8.47 -10.89
N ASN A 143 8.96 -8.35 -9.71
CA ASN A 143 7.72 -9.04 -9.36
C ASN A 143 6.48 -8.54 -10.14
N ILE A 144 6.50 -7.32 -10.68
CA ILE A 144 5.43 -6.82 -11.56
C ILE A 144 5.58 -7.38 -12.99
N ILE A 145 6.81 -7.68 -13.41
CA ILE A 145 7.12 -8.15 -14.76
C ILE A 145 6.86 -9.66 -14.91
N ILE A 146 7.11 -10.45 -13.86
CA ILE A 146 6.93 -11.91 -13.83
C ILE A 146 5.48 -12.26 -13.51
#